data_AF-A0A9W6FIZ1-F1
#
_entry.id   AF-A0A9W6FIZ1-F1
#
_cell.length_a   1.000
_cell.length_b   1.000
_cell.length_c   1.000
_cell.angle_alpha   90.00
_cell.angle_beta   90.00
_cell.angle_gamma   90.00
#
_symmetry.space_group_name_H-M   'P 1'
#
loop_
_entity.id
_entity.type
_entity.pdbx_description
1 polymer ?
#
loop_
_entity_poly.entity_id
_entity_poly.type
_entity_poly.pdbx_seq_one_letter_code
_entity_poly.pdbx_strand_id
1 'polypeptide(L)'
;MRSDRLLWLLLIGLFAGGVILAVNHEQGEVAGIDINKFGALVGQLSIAVFVGAAAWSIFRGRIAESLMAAAFWLVLAALLALGYTYRDPLTQVGRKVLAEVAPGYAVNLAQTGTSMVEVTRGSGGDFAVRAGINGSGVSMLVDTGASSVVLTHEAAKAVGLPVDFLKYDVPVDTAAGRTRAAAVVLDTITIGSIVERHVPALVSPAGALRTSLLGMSFLSRLDAFEFRGDKLVMRGGK
;
A
#
# COMPACT_ATOMS: atom_id res chain seq x y z
N MET A 1 43.42 8.26 -34.54
CA MET A 1 44.09 9.42 -33.89
C MET A 1 44.93 10.31 -34.82
N ARG A 2 45.32 9.89 -36.04
CA ARG A 2 46.09 10.75 -36.99
C ARG A 2 45.21 11.60 -37.93
N SER A 3 43.95 11.21 -38.18
CA SER A 3 43.03 11.89 -39.11
C SER A 3 42.53 13.25 -38.61
N ASP A 4 42.30 13.39 -37.30
CA ASP A 4 41.69 14.61 -36.75
C ASP A 4 42.66 15.79 -36.83
N ARG A 5 43.96 15.54 -36.67
CA ARG A 5 45.00 16.58 -36.76
C ARG A 5 45.11 17.16 -38.18
N LEU A 6 44.94 16.33 -39.21
CA LEU A 6 44.97 16.78 -40.61
C LEU A 6 43.77 17.68 -40.94
N LEU A 7 42.58 17.35 -40.40
CA LEU A 7 41.38 18.15 -40.58
C LEU A 7 41.50 19.51 -39.88
N TRP A 8 42.05 19.55 -38.66
CA TRP A 8 42.31 20.80 -37.95
C TRP A 8 43.37 21.68 -38.64
N LEU A 9 44.43 21.08 -39.17
CA LEU A 9 45.45 21.83 -39.93
C LEU A 9 44.89 22.38 -41.24
N LEU A 10 44.03 21.63 -41.94
CA LEU A 10 43.34 22.10 -43.14
C LEU A 10 42.40 23.27 -42.84
N LEU A 11 41.63 23.20 -41.75
CA LEU A 11 40.73 24.28 -41.35
C LEU A 11 41.47 25.54 -40.90
N ILE A 12 42.58 25.40 -40.18
CA ILE A 12 43.44 26.54 -39.80
C ILE A 12 44.08 27.15 -41.04
N GLY A 13 44.53 26.34 -42.00
CA GLY A 13 45.09 26.82 -43.27
C GLY A 13 44.07 27.59 -44.10
N LEU A 14 42.82 27.11 -44.15
CA LEU A 14 41.73 27.77 -44.89
C LEU A 14 41.31 29.08 -44.20
N PHE A 15 41.26 29.10 -42.86
CA PHE A 15 41.01 30.31 -42.08
C PHE A 15 42.14 31.34 -42.24
N ALA A 16 43.41 30.91 -42.12
CA ALA A 16 44.57 31.78 -42.31
C ALA A 16 44.64 32.33 -43.74
N GLY A 17 44.34 31.50 -44.75
CA GLY A 17 44.23 31.94 -46.15
C GLY A 17 43.12 32.98 -46.35
N GLY A 18 41.96 32.79 -45.71
CA GLY A 18 40.87 33.77 -45.72
C GLY A 18 41.25 35.09 -45.04
N VAL A 19 41.98 35.05 -43.92
CA VAL A 19 42.47 36.26 -43.23
C VAL A 19 43.55 36.98 -44.04
N ILE A 20 44.48 36.26 -44.66
CA ILE A 20 45.53 36.86 -45.50
C ILE A 20 44.92 37.54 -46.74
N LEU A 21 43.94 36.91 -47.38
CA LEU A 21 43.20 37.52 -48.50
C LEU A 21 42.38 38.74 -48.06
N ALA A 22 41.88 38.75 -46.82
CA ALA A 22 41.14 39.89 -46.26
C ALA A 22 42.03 41.05 -45.83
N VAL A 23 43.34 40.84 -45.64
CA VAL A 23 44.31 41.88 -45.20
C VAL A 23 45.08 42.49 -46.39
N ASN A 24 45.23 41.76 -47.50
CA ASN A 24 45.90 42.26 -48.71
C ASN A 24 44.91 42.99 -49.65
N HIS A 25 44.56 44.23 -49.28
CA HIS A 25 43.68 45.14 -50.02
C HIS A 25 44.38 45.82 -51.20
N GLU A 26 44.44 45.14 -52.35
CA GLU A 26 44.72 45.78 -53.64
C GLU A 26 43.57 45.45 -54.60
N GLN A 27 43.05 46.48 -55.26
CA GLN A 27 41.69 46.56 -55.79
C GLN A 27 41.38 45.52 -56.90
N GLY A 28 40.31 44.73 -56.70
CA GLY A 28 39.73 43.88 -57.75
C GLY A 28 38.50 43.12 -57.25
N GLU A 29 37.41 43.15 -58.02
CA GLU A 29 36.24 42.31 -57.78
C GLU A 29 36.62 40.83 -57.97
N VAL A 30 36.18 39.97 -57.04
CA VAL A 30 36.33 38.52 -57.18
C VAL A 30 34.98 37.96 -57.59
N ALA A 31 34.89 37.45 -58.81
CA ALA A 31 33.65 36.88 -59.38
C ALA A 31 32.41 37.81 -59.29
N GLY A 32 32.61 39.12 -59.48
CA GLY A 32 31.53 40.12 -59.48
C GLY A 32 31.03 40.52 -58.09
N ILE A 33 31.76 40.17 -57.03
CA ILE A 33 31.45 40.58 -55.65
C ILE A 33 32.58 41.50 -55.15
N ASP A 34 32.18 42.64 -54.58
CA ASP A 34 33.08 43.58 -53.89
C ASP A 34 33.92 42.82 -52.85
N ILE A 35 35.24 43.00 -52.90
CA ILE A 35 36.19 42.25 -52.09
C ILE A 35 35.96 42.41 -50.58
N ASN A 36 35.38 43.53 -50.15
CA ASN A 36 35.00 43.76 -48.75
C ASN A 36 33.82 42.88 -48.33
N LYS A 37 32.83 42.70 -49.23
CA LYS A 37 31.68 41.81 -49.00
C LYS A 37 32.09 40.34 -49.09
N PHE A 38 33.01 40.02 -50.00
CA PHE A 38 33.56 38.68 -50.15
C PHE A 38 34.35 38.24 -48.91
N GLY A 39 35.24 39.09 -48.40
CA GLY A 39 35.99 38.82 -47.17
C GLY A 39 35.09 38.61 -45.95
N ALA A 40 34.03 39.42 -45.81
CA ALA A 40 33.04 39.25 -44.75
C ALA A 40 32.29 37.91 -44.86
N LEU A 41 31.87 37.50 -46.07
CA LEU A 41 31.21 36.22 -46.33
C LEU A 41 32.10 35.03 -46.00
N VAL A 42 33.37 35.07 -46.44
CA VAL A 42 34.35 34.02 -46.15
C VAL A 42 34.62 33.94 -44.65
N GLY A 43 34.73 35.08 -43.98
CA GLY A 43 34.87 35.14 -42.52
C GLY A 43 33.67 34.52 -41.80
N GLN A 44 32.44 34.88 -42.19
CA GLN A 44 31.20 34.36 -41.61
C GLN A 44 31.05 32.84 -41.83
N LEU A 45 31.35 32.35 -43.04
CA LEU A 45 31.33 30.93 -43.34
C LEU A 45 32.38 30.15 -42.54
N SER A 46 33.58 30.71 -42.38
CA SER A 46 34.64 30.08 -41.60
C SER A 46 34.27 29.95 -40.12
N ILE A 47 33.67 30.98 -39.54
CA ILE A 47 33.15 30.94 -38.15
C ILE A 47 32.03 29.92 -38.04
N ALA A 48 31.07 29.89 -38.99
CA ALA A 48 29.97 28.93 -38.97
C ALA A 48 30.45 27.48 -39.05
N VAL A 49 31.42 27.19 -39.91
CA VAL A 49 32.03 25.86 -40.04
C VAL A 49 32.82 25.49 -38.76
N PHE A 50 33.57 26.43 -38.19
CA PHE A 50 34.32 26.22 -36.95
C PHE A 50 33.39 25.92 -35.77
N VAL A 51 32.35 26.73 -35.59
CA VAL A 51 31.34 26.54 -34.52
C VAL A 51 30.58 25.23 -34.74
N GLY A 52 30.19 24.92 -35.98
CA GLY A 52 29.55 23.65 -36.34
C GLY A 52 30.43 22.44 -36.03
N ALA A 53 31.71 22.48 -36.39
CA ALA A 53 32.67 21.40 -36.12
C ALA A 53 32.97 21.25 -34.61
N ALA A 54 33.08 22.37 -33.87
CA ALA A 54 33.28 22.36 -32.42
C ALA A 54 32.05 21.80 -31.68
N ALA A 55 30.84 22.25 -32.04
CA ALA A 55 29.60 21.71 -31.50
C ALA A 55 29.50 20.21 -31.80
N TRP A 56 29.73 19.81 -33.03
CA TRP A 56 29.71 18.41 -33.46
C TRP A 56 30.74 17.54 -32.70
N SER A 57 31.93 18.09 -32.40
CA SER A 57 32.95 17.41 -31.58
C SER A 57 32.54 17.27 -30.11
N ILE A 58 31.83 18.26 -29.54
CA ILE A 58 31.33 18.21 -28.15
C ILE A 58 30.15 17.24 -28.04
N PHE A 59 29.27 17.22 -29.05
CA PHE A 59 28.05 16.41 -29.05
C PHE A 59 28.28 14.94 -29.43
N ARG A 60 29.31 14.60 -30.21
CA ARG A 60 29.58 13.20 -30.63
C ARG A 60 29.99 12.24 -29.50
N GLY A 61 30.37 12.72 -28.32
CA GLY A 61 30.87 11.87 -27.23
C GLY A 61 29.93 11.69 -26.03
N ARG A 62 29.01 12.63 -25.76
CA ARG A 62 28.28 12.70 -24.47
C ARG A 62 26.76 12.70 -24.58
N ILE A 63 26.19 12.72 -25.80
CA ILE A 63 24.73 12.62 -25.99
C ILE A 63 24.24 11.28 -25.43
N ALA A 64 24.93 10.18 -25.72
CA ALA A 64 24.56 8.86 -25.23
C ALA A 64 24.60 8.78 -23.70
N GLU A 65 25.62 9.36 -23.05
CA GLU A 65 25.71 9.41 -21.58
C GLU A 65 24.59 10.26 -20.96
N SER A 66 24.30 11.42 -21.54
CA SER A 66 23.23 12.30 -21.05
C SER A 66 21.83 11.70 -21.24
N LEU A 67 21.59 11.00 -22.36
CA LEU A 67 20.36 10.26 -22.63
C LEU A 67 20.23 9.06 -21.68
N MET A 68 21.30 8.34 -21.42
CA MET A 68 21.30 7.19 -20.50
C MET A 68 21.03 7.64 -19.06
N ALA A 69 21.59 8.77 -18.63
CA ALA A 69 21.30 9.38 -17.33
C ALA A 69 19.83 9.83 -17.23
N ALA A 70 19.29 10.47 -18.27
CA ALA A 70 17.88 10.87 -18.31
C ALA A 70 16.94 9.65 -18.27
N ALA A 71 17.26 8.59 -19.02
CA ALA A 71 16.51 7.33 -19.00
C ALA A 71 16.54 6.67 -17.62
N PHE A 72 17.70 6.66 -16.95
CA PHE A 72 17.82 6.15 -15.58
C PHE A 72 16.91 6.89 -14.61
N TRP A 73 16.91 8.24 -14.63
CA TRP A 73 16.04 9.03 -13.76
C TRP A 73 14.55 8.83 -14.07
N LEU A 74 14.17 8.67 -15.35
CA LEU A 74 12.80 8.35 -15.73
C LEU A 74 12.35 6.98 -15.22
N VAL A 75 13.21 5.96 -15.33
CA VAL A 75 12.93 4.61 -14.80
C VAL A 75 12.83 4.65 -13.27
N LEU A 76 13.72 5.38 -12.59
CA LEU A 76 13.66 5.54 -11.13
C LEU A 76 12.38 6.26 -10.69
N ALA A 77 12.00 7.34 -11.37
CA ALA A 77 10.76 8.05 -11.11
C ALA A 77 9.53 7.15 -11.34
N ALA A 78 9.53 6.35 -12.41
CA ALA A 78 8.47 5.38 -12.68
C ALA A 78 8.40 4.29 -11.61
N LEU A 79 9.55 3.76 -11.16
CA LEU A 79 9.62 2.78 -10.07
C LEU A 79 9.11 3.34 -8.75
N LEU A 80 9.48 4.59 -8.41
CA LEU A 80 8.98 5.27 -7.22
C LEU A 80 7.49 5.56 -7.32
N ALA A 81 6.99 5.99 -8.49
CA ALA A 81 5.57 6.20 -8.74
C ALA A 81 4.77 4.89 -8.64
N LEU A 82 5.30 3.79 -9.18
CA LEU A 82 4.74 2.45 -9.00
C LEU A 82 4.75 2.05 -7.52
N GLY A 83 5.87 2.19 -6.82
CA GLY A 83 5.96 1.90 -5.39
C GLY A 83 4.97 2.72 -4.56
N TYR A 84 4.77 3.99 -4.89
CA TYR A 84 3.78 4.87 -4.26
C TYR A 84 2.34 4.46 -4.60
N THR A 85 2.06 4.15 -5.86
CA THR A 85 0.72 3.73 -6.34
C THR A 85 0.32 2.39 -5.73
N TYR A 86 1.28 1.47 -5.57
CA TYR A 86 1.06 0.13 -5.01
C TYR A 86 1.44 0.04 -3.51
N ARG A 87 1.58 1.18 -2.81
CA ARG A 87 1.92 1.20 -1.38
C ARG A 87 0.90 0.45 -0.51
N ASP A 88 -0.39 0.57 -0.84
CA ASP A 88 -1.48 0.02 -0.03
C ASP A 88 -1.56 -1.52 -0.16
N PRO A 89 -1.43 -2.13 -1.37
CA PRO A 89 -1.26 -3.57 -1.51
C PRO A 89 0.00 -4.14 -0.84
N LEU A 90 1.14 -3.45 -0.96
CA LEU A 90 2.42 -3.93 -0.42
C LEU A 90 2.40 -4.01 1.12
N THR A 91 1.80 -3.02 1.78
CA THR A 91 1.62 -3.03 3.25
C THR A 91 0.64 -4.12 3.71
N GLN A 92 -0.35 -4.47 2.89
CA GLN A 92 -1.29 -5.56 3.20
C GLN A 92 -0.63 -6.94 3.09
N VAL A 93 0.24 -7.18 2.10
CA VAL A 93 1.02 -8.43 2.00
C VAL A 93 1.95 -8.57 3.19
N GLY A 94 2.65 -7.50 3.58
CA GLY A 94 3.50 -7.50 4.77
C GLY A 94 2.73 -7.82 6.05
N ARG A 95 1.51 -7.26 6.22
CA ARG A 95 0.63 -7.57 7.35
C ARG A 95 0.10 -9.01 7.34
N LYS A 96 -0.17 -9.59 6.17
CA LYS A 96 -0.58 -11.00 6.03
C LYS A 96 0.55 -11.96 6.41
N VAL A 97 1.78 -11.69 5.94
CA VAL A 97 2.96 -12.47 6.32
C VAL A 97 3.25 -12.34 7.81
N LEU A 98 3.13 -11.13 8.39
CA LEU A 98 3.28 -10.94 9.83
C LEU A 98 2.19 -11.67 10.65
N ALA A 99 0.94 -11.67 10.17
CA ALA A 99 -0.17 -12.37 10.82
C ALA A 99 -0.04 -13.89 10.74
N GLU A 100 0.62 -14.42 9.72
CA GLU A 100 0.90 -15.85 9.56
C GLU A 100 2.09 -16.31 10.42
N VAL A 101 3.06 -15.42 10.68
CA VAL A 101 4.20 -15.68 11.57
C VAL A 101 3.83 -15.46 13.05
N ALA A 102 2.83 -14.63 13.36
CA ALA A 102 2.36 -14.35 14.72
C ALA A 102 0.82 -14.49 14.84
N PRO A 103 0.30 -15.68 15.23
CA PRO A 103 -1.13 -15.91 15.40
C PRO A 103 -1.72 -14.99 16.47
N GLY A 104 -2.76 -14.22 16.12
CA GLY A 104 -3.53 -13.38 17.05
C GLY A 104 -3.63 -11.88 16.72
N TYR A 105 -3.03 -11.41 15.62
CA TYR A 105 -3.13 -10.02 15.17
C TYR A 105 -4.43 -9.76 14.38
N ALA A 106 -5.38 -9.03 14.97
CA ALA A 106 -6.56 -8.53 14.29
C ALA A 106 -6.19 -7.33 13.39
N VAL A 107 -6.40 -7.46 12.07
CA VAL A 107 -6.18 -6.37 11.11
C VAL A 107 -7.48 -5.59 10.93
N ASN A 108 -7.53 -4.37 11.46
CA ASN A 108 -8.64 -3.44 11.22
C ASN A 108 -8.60 -2.95 9.76
N LEU A 109 -9.52 -3.41 8.91
CA LEU A 109 -9.83 -2.77 7.63
C LEU A 109 -10.78 -1.59 7.91
N ALA A 110 -10.25 -0.53 8.53
CA ALA A 110 -10.98 0.73 8.61
C ALA A 110 -10.98 1.40 7.23
N GLN A 111 -11.83 0.93 6.32
CA GLN A 111 -12.32 1.76 5.22
C GLN A 111 -13.44 2.65 5.76
N THR A 112 -13.25 3.94 5.57
CA THR A 112 -14.12 5.07 5.94
C THR A 112 -15.60 4.71 6.09
N GLY A 113 -16.09 4.67 7.34
CA GLY A 113 -17.52 4.72 7.67
C GLY A 113 -18.27 3.38 7.73
N THR A 114 -17.60 2.23 7.64
CA THR A 114 -18.24 0.93 7.84
C THR A 114 -17.34 0.01 8.66
N SER A 115 -17.77 -0.36 9.86
CA SER A 115 -17.05 -1.31 10.71
C SER A 115 -17.16 -2.71 10.10
N MET A 116 -16.12 -3.17 9.42
CA MET A 116 -16.07 -4.50 8.79
C MET A 116 -14.97 -5.35 9.42
N VAL A 117 -15.31 -6.60 9.75
CA VAL A 117 -14.38 -7.59 10.28
C VAL A 117 -14.46 -8.85 9.41
N GLU A 118 -13.30 -9.33 8.96
CA GLU A 118 -13.17 -10.62 8.29
C GLU A 118 -12.46 -11.60 9.23
N VAL A 119 -13.03 -12.79 9.37
CA VAL A 119 -12.52 -13.88 10.21
C VAL A 119 -12.27 -15.07 9.31
N THR A 120 -11.04 -15.58 9.30
CA THR A 120 -10.70 -16.80 8.58
C THR A 120 -11.04 -18.03 9.43
N ARG A 121 -11.57 -19.06 8.79
CA ARG A 121 -11.87 -20.36 9.40
C ARG A 121 -10.60 -20.95 10.00
N GLY A 122 -10.68 -21.40 11.24
CA GLY A 122 -9.58 -22.11 11.90
C GLY A 122 -9.39 -23.52 11.33
N SER A 123 -8.26 -24.14 11.66
CA SER A 123 -7.94 -25.52 11.25
C SER A 123 -8.95 -26.56 11.75
N GLY A 124 -9.65 -26.28 12.86
CA GLY A 124 -10.73 -27.12 13.38
C GLY A 124 -12.08 -26.97 12.67
N GLY A 125 -12.20 -26.08 11.67
CA GLY A 125 -13.44 -25.83 10.94
C GLY A 125 -14.30 -24.70 11.52
N ASP A 126 -13.98 -24.23 12.72
CA ASP A 126 -14.73 -23.21 13.45
C ASP A 126 -14.27 -21.78 13.12
N PHE A 127 -15.17 -20.82 13.28
CA PHE A 127 -14.84 -19.39 13.23
C PHE A 127 -14.67 -18.86 14.64
N ALA A 128 -13.42 -18.65 15.05
CA ALA A 128 -13.08 -18.09 16.36
C ALA A 128 -12.75 -16.59 16.25
N VAL A 129 -13.27 -15.80 17.18
CA VAL A 129 -13.04 -14.36 17.28
C VAL A 129 -12.60 -13.98 18.67
N ARG A 130 -11.82 -12.91 18.78
CA ARG A 130 -11.49 -12.30 20.07
C ARG A 130 -12.40 -11.10 20.31
N ALA A 131 -13.34 -11.25 21.23
CA ALA A 131 -14.26 -10.20 21.63
C ALA A 131 -13.70 -9.44 22.84
N GLY A 132 -13.71 -8.11 22.82
CA GLY A 132 -13.44 -7.28 23.98
C GLY A 132 -14.72 -7.03 24.77
N ILE A 133 -14.76 -7.47 26.01
CA ILE A 133 -15.88 -7.32 26.95
C ILE A 133 -15.32 -6.73 28.25
N ASN A 134 -15.84 -5.59 28.70
CA ASN A 134 -15.35 -4.89 29.90
C ASN A 134 -13.81 -4.67 29.92
N GLY A 135 -13.21 -4.40 28.75
CA GLY A 135 -11.76 -4.22 28.61
C GLY A 135 -10.93 -5.51 28.59
N SER A 136 -11.55 -6.68 28.78
CA SER A 136 -10.90 -7.99 28.72
C SER A 136 -11.19 -8.70 27.40
N GLY A 137 -10.17 -9.31 26.80
CA GLY A 137 -10.30 -10.04 25.54
C GLY A 137 -10.69 -11.51 25.75
N VAL A 138 -11.91 -11.88 25.35
CA VAL A 138 -12.48 -13.23 25.44
C VAL A 138 -12.45 -13.90 24.08
N SER A 139 -11.94 -15.14 24.00
CA SER A 139 -12.05 -15.96 22.79
C SER A 139 -13.44 -16.56 22.69
N MET A 140 -14.10 -16.36 21.55
CA MET A 140 -15.47 -16.80 21.30
C MET A 140 -15.58 -17.52 19.96
N LEU A 141 -16.39 -18.56 19.90
CA LEU A 141 -16.73 -19.26 18.67
C LEU A 141 -18.03 -18.66 18.10
N VAL A 142 -18.05 -18.36 16.81
CA VAL A 142 -19.26 -17.85 16.14
C VAL A 142 -20.21 -19.00 15.89
N ASP A 143 -21.39 -18.95 16.52
CA ASP A 143 -22.38 -20.03 16.50
C ASP A 143 -23.76 -19.46 16.14
N THR A 144 -24.16 -19.63 14.88
CA THR A 144 -25.50 -19.22 14.41
C THR A 144 -26.64 -20.09 14.96
N GLY A 145 -26.32 -21.25 15.55
CA GLY A 145 -27.29 -22.11 16.23
C GLY A 145 -27.61 -21.65 17.64
N ALA A 146 -26.74 -20.84 18.26
CA ALA A 146 -26.96 -20.27 19.57
C ALA A 146 -27.86 -19.02 19.48
N SER A 147 -28.99 -19.02 20.20
CA SER A 147 -29.92 -17.88 20.23
C SER A 147 -29.35 -16.66 20.96
N SER A 148 -28.39 -16.86 21.86
CA SER A 148 -27.77 -15.81 22.66
C SER A 148 -26.25 -15.95 22.70
N VAL A 149 -25.56 -14.85 22.97
CA VAL A 149 -24.16 -14.87 23.42
C VAL A 149 -24.09 -15.67 24.72
N VAL A 150 -23.16 -16.62 24.81
CA VAL A 150 -22.96 -17.45 26.01
C VAL A 150 -21.50 -17.34 26.46
N LEU A 151 -21.29 -16.86 27.69
CA LEU A 151 -19.98 -16.84 28.33
C LEU A 151 -19.80 -18.11 29.15
N THR A 152 -18.58 -18.67 29.16
CA THR A 152 -18.22 -19.65 30.18
C THR A 152 -18.15 -18.98 31.55
N HIS A 153 -18.28 -19.75 32.62
CA HIS A 153 -18.17 -19.24 33.99
C HIS A 153 -16.83 -18.52 34.22
N GLU A 154 -15.74 -19.09 33.70
CA GLU A 154 -14.39 -18.56 33.82
C GLU A 154 -14.22 -17.26 33.02
N ALA A 155 -14.78 -17.20 31.81
CA ALA A 155 -14.78 -15.99 31.00
C ALA A 155 -15.59 -14.86 31.65
N ALA A 156 -16.79 -15.17 32.17
CA ALA A 156 -17.63 -14.23 32.91
C ALA A 156 -16.90 -13.65 34.13
N LYS A 157 -16.21 -14.50 34.89
CA LYS A 157 -15.37 -14.08 36.01
C LYS A 157 -14.20 -13.19 35.56
N ALA A 158 -13.53 -13.56 34.46
CA ALA A 158 -12.40 -12.80 33.92
C ALA A 158 -12.79 -11.40 33.43
N VAL A 159 -14.01 -11.22 32.90
CA VAL A 159 -14.53 -9.91 32.48
C VAL A 159 -15.17 -9.12 33.65
N GLY A 160 -15.05 -9.61 34.88
CA GLY A 160 -15.49 -8.92 36.10
C GLY A 160 -16.98 -9.04 36.43
N LEU A 161 -17.71 -10.00 35.84
CA LEU A 161 -19.10 -10.24 36.23
C LEU A 161 -19.17 -10.91 37.62
N PRO A 162 -20.16 -10.56 38.46
CA PRO A 162 -20.32 -11.10 39.80
C PRO A 162 -20.90 -12.53 39.76
N VAL A 163 -20.16 -13.49 39.20
CA VAL A 163 -20.62 -14.85 38.90
C VAL A 163 -21.15 -15.63 40.12
N ASP A 164 -20.68 -15.29 41.32
CA ASP A 164 -21.10 -15.90 42.59
C ASP A 164 -22.50 -15.46 43.05
N PHE A 165 -22.99 -14.32 42.53
CA PHE A 165 -24.30 -13.75 42.85
C PHE A 165 -25.32 -13.93 41.71
N LEU A 166 -24.89 -14.54 40.60
CA LEU A 166 -25.76 -14.80 39.46
C LEU A 166 -26.75 -15.93 39.76
N LYS A 167 -27.99 -15.73 39.31
CA LYS A 167 -29.05 -16.75 39.39
C LYS A 167 -29.04 -17.57 38.11
N TYR A 168 -28.73 -18.87 38.22
CA TYR A 168 -28.75 -19.81 37.11
C TYR A 168 -30.15 -20.44 37.00
N ASP A 169 -31.13 -19.65 36.60
CA ASP A 169 -32.54 -20.05 36.52
C ASP A 169 -33.09 -20.10 35.09
N VAL A 170 -32.35 -19.60 34.09
CA VAL A 170 -32.76 -19.62 32.69
C VAL A 170 -32.54 -21.02 32.10
N PRO A 171 -33.58 -21.75 31.69
CA PRO A 171 -33.41 -23.03 31.03
C PRO A 171 -32.84 -22.83 29.63
N VAL A 172 -31.83 -23.62 29.28
CA VAL A 172 -31.20 -23.63 27.95
C VAL A 172 -31.04 -25.06 27.45
N ASP A 173 -31.39 -25.27 26.19
CA ASP A 173 -31.13 -26.53 25.49
C ASP A 173 -29.75 -26.44 24.82
N THR A 174 -28.88 -27.40 25.11
CA THR A 174 -27.54 -27.51 24.52
C THR A 174 -27.38 -28.87 23.85
N ALA A 175 -26.33 -29.04 23.04
CA ALA A 175 -26.00 -30.33 22.46
C ALA A 175 -25.73 -31.43 23.52
N ALA A 176 -25.30 -31.06 24.73
CA ALA A 176 -25.10 -31.96 25.85
C ALA A 176 -26.39 -32.22 26.67
N GLY A 177 -27.51 -31.62 26.28
CA GLY A 177 -28.80 -31.70 26.98
C GLY A 177 -29.25 -30.37 27.60
N ARG A 178 -30.28 -30.44 28.45
CA ARG A 178 -30.82 -29.28 29.16
C ARG A 178 -29.93 -28.86 30.31
N THR A 179 -29.58 -27.59 30.36
CA THR A 179 -28.90 -26.98 31.51
C THR A 179 -29.58 -25.66 31.90
N ARG A 180 -29.08 -25.02 32.95
CA ARG A 180 -29.49 -23.70 33.39
C ARG A 180 -28.36 -22.71 33.15
N ALA A 181 -28.70 -21.48 32.79
CA ALA A 181 -27.76 -20.39 32.62
C ALA A 181 -28.24 -19.17 33.43
N ALA A 182 -27.32 -18.23 33.68
CA ALA A 182 -27.66 -16.96 34.28
C ALA A 182 -27.76 -15.87 33.21
N ALA A 183 -28.85 -15.11 33.21
CA ALA A 183 -29.01 -13.98 32.31
C ALA A 183 -28.19 -12.76 32.78
N VAL A 184 -27.47 -12.15 31.85
CA VAL A 184 -26.73 -10.91 32.05
C VAL A 184 -26.90 -10.01 30.82
N VAL A 185 -26.62 -8.72 30.98
CA VAL A 185 -26.51 -7.79 29.86
C VAL A 185 -25.08 -7.26 29.85
N LEU A 186 -24.42 -7.39 28.70
CA LEU A 186 -23.08 -6.87 28.50
C LEU A 186 -23.17 -5.43 28.01
N ASP A 187 -22.52 -4.51 28.73
CA ASP A 187 -22.56 -3.08 28.42
C ASP A 187 -22.03 -2.80 27.01
N THR A 188 -20.91 -3.45 26.65
CA THR A 188 -20.32 -3.35 25.33
C THR A 188 -19.58 -4.63 24.97
N ILE A 189 -19.81 -5.12 23.75
CA ILE A 189 -19.01 -6.17 23.11
C ILE A 189 -18.33 -5.55 21.89
N THR A 190 -17.01 -5.71 21.82
CA THR A 190 -16.20 -5.21 20.70
C THR A 190 -15.59 -6.38 19.94
N ILE A 191 -15.65 -6.35 18.62
CA ILE A 191 -14.95 -7.32 17.76
C ILE A 191 -14.28 -6.52 16.65
N GLY A 192 -12.95 -6.45 16.67
CA GLY A 192 -12.22 -5.57 15.75
C GLY A 192 -12.72 -4.14 15.85
N SER A 193 -13.26 -3.61 14.75
CA SER A 193 -13.87 -2.27 14.67
C SER A 193 -15.38 -2.24 14.99
N ILE A 194 -16.04 -3.38 15.17
CA ILE A 194 -17.48 -3.48 15.47
C ILE A 194 -17.68 -3.32 16.98
N VAL A 195 -18.63 -2.46 17.37
CA VAL A 195 -18.94 -2.15 18.77
C VAL A 195 -20.44 -2.22 18.97
N GLU A 196 -20.90 -3.24 19.69
CA GLU A 196 -22.31 -3.40 20.05
C GLU A 196 -22.53 -3.13 21.54
N ARG A 197 -23.64 -2.47 21.87
CA ARG A 197 -23.96 -2.07 23.25
C ARG A 197 -25.20 -2.78 23.76
N HIS A 198 -25.28 -2.95 25.08
CA HIS A 198 -26.42 -3.56 25.78
C HIS A 198 -26.82 -4.92 25.17
N VAL A 199 -25.83 -5.81 25.02
CA VAL A 199 -26.02 -7.11 24.38
C VAL A 199 -26.48 -8.13 25.42
N PRO A 200 -27.69 -8.72 25.30
CA PRO A 200 -28.13 -9.81 26.16
C PRO A 200 -27.21 -11.01 25.99
N ALA A 201 -26.78 -11.58 27.11
CA ALA A 201 -25.93 -12.74 27.16
C ALA A 201 -26.35 -13.67 28.29
N LEU A 202 -25.84 -14.90 28.22
CA LEU A 202 -26.01 -15.93 29.22
C LEU A 202 -24.64 -16.30 29.78
N VAL A 203 -24.60 -16.66 31.06
CA VAL A 203 -23.42 -17.25 31.70
C VAL A 203 -23.74 -18.71 31.98
N SER A 204 -22.92 -19.60 31.44
CA SER A 204 -23.02 -21.04 31.65
C SER A 204 -22.42 -21.42 33.03
N PRO A 205 -22.93 -22.45 33.72
CA PRO A 205 -22.31 -22.99 34.92
C PRO A 205 -20.87 -23.46 34.66
N ALA A 206 -20.06 -23.51 35.71
CA ALA A 206 -18.69 -24.00 35.62
C ALA A 206 -18.63 -25.41 35.01
N GLY A 207 -17.74 -25.59 34.02
CA GLY A 207 -17.56 -26.87 33.32
C GLY A 207 -18.65 -27.25 32.31
N ALA A 208 -19.77 -26.53 32.22
CA ALA A 208 -20.86 -26.86 31.29
C ALA A 208 -20.56 -26.43 29.83
N LEU A 209 -19.66 -25.46 29.64
CA LEU A 209 -19.26 -24.96 28.33
C LEU A 209 -17.75 -24.75 28.29
N ARG A 210 -17.06 -25.26 27.27
CA ARG A 210 -15.59 -25.17 27.14
C ARG A 210 -15.11 -23.84 26.57
N THR A 211 -15.86 -23.29 25.61
CA THR A 211 -15.52 -22.07 24.87
C THR A 211 -16.75 -21.18 24.79
N SER A 212 -16.59 -19.88 25.00
CA SER A 212 -17.70 -18.92 24.90
C SER A 212 -18.24 -18.87 23.47
N LEU A 213 -19.54 -18.63 23.32
CA LEU A 213 -20.25 -18.64 22.03
C LEU A 213 -20.75 -17.23 21.69
N LEU A 214 -20.51 -16.80 20.46
CA LEU A 214 -21.05 -15.57 19.89
C LEU A 214 -22.31 -15.94 19.08
N GLY A 215 -23.47 -15.83 19.74
CA GLY A 215 -24.76 -16.21 19.18
C GLY A 215 -25.56 -15.06 18.57
N MET A 216 -26.81 -15.36 18.25
CA MET A 216 -27.73 -14.46 17.54
C MET A 216 -28.10 -13.18 18.30
N SER A 217 -27.98 -13.13 19.62
CA SER A 217 -28.20 -11.88 20.39
C SER A 217 -27.16 -10.78 20.07
N PHE A 218 -26.01 -11.14 19.50
CA PHE A 218 -25.04 -10.22 18.92
C PHE A 218 -25.18 -10.18 17.39
N LEU A 219 -25.19 -11.34 16.71
CA LEU A 219 -25.15 -11.40 15.25
C LEU A 219 -26.35 -10.71 14.56
N SER A 220 -27.53 -10.71 15.19
CA SER A 220 -28.72 -10.05 14.65
C SER A 220 -28.69 -8.52 14.73
N ARG A 221 -27.72 -7.94 15.44
CA ARG A 221 -27.51 -6.49 15.56
C ARG A 221 -26.62 -5.93 14.46
N LEU A 222 -25.88 -6.81 13.79
CA LEU A 222 -25.02 -6.45 12.68
C LEU A 222 -25.87 -6.07 11.46
N ASP A 223 -25.39 -5.12 10.67
CA ASP A 223 -26.00 -4.79 9.36
C ASP A 223 -25.97 -5.99 8.42
N ALA A 224 -24.88 -6.76 8.48
CA ALA A 224 -24.73 -8.00 7.70
C ALA A 224 -23.69 -8.93 8.33
N PHE A 225 -23.91 -10.23 8.22
CA PHE A 225 -22.89 -11.25 8.40
C PHE A 225 -23.04 -12.33 7.31
N GLU A 226 -21.92 -12.76 6.72
CA GLU A 226 -21.93 -13.70 5.59
C GLU A 226 -20.76 -14.67 5.67
N PHE A 227 -21.03 -15.95 5.43
CA PHE A 227 -20.00 -16.97 5.23
C PHE A 227 -19.65 -17.07 3.75
N ARG A 228 -18.40 -16.78 3.40
CA ARG A 228 -17.82 -16.85 2.05
C ARG A 228 -16.69 -17.89 2.03
N GLY A 229 -17.04 -19.15 1.81
CA GLY A 229 -16.10 -20.27 1.85
C GLY A 229 -15.49 -20.41 3.27
N ASP A 230 -14.20 -20.09 3.38
CA ASP A 230 -13.44 -20.13 4.64
C ASP A 230 -13.32 -18.78 5.33
N LYS A 231 -14.20 -17.84 5.00
CA LYS A 231 -14.24 -16.51 5.58
C LYS A 231 -15.62 -16.21 6.13
N LEU A 232 -15.67 -15.61 7.32
CA LEU A 232 -16.84 -14.96 7.87
C LEU A 232 -16.60 -13.45 7.77
N VAL A 233 -17.48 -12.75 7.07
CA VAL A 233 -17.45 -11.29 6.96
C VAL A 233 -18.59 -10.74 7.81
N MET A 234 -18.26 -9.88 8.77
CA MET A 234 -19.22 -9.19 9.63
C MET A 234 -19.17 -7.69 9.38
N ARG A 235 -20.32 -7.04 9.39
CA ARG A 235 -20.48 -5.59 9.21
C ARG A 235 -21.31 -5.03 10.35
N GLY A 236 -20.71 -4.17 11.16
CA GLY A 236 -21.39 -3.42 12.21
C GLY A 236 -22.20 -2.26 11.65
N GLY A 237 -23.27 -1.92 12.35
CA GLY A 237 -24.10 -0.74 12.08
C GLY A 237 -23.39 0.58 12.40
N LYS A 238 -23.98 1.69 11.96
CA LYS A 238 -23.52 3.06 12.24
C LYS A 238 -23.98 3.55 13.61
#